data_AF-R7QKU7-F1
#
_entry.id   AF-R7QKU7-F1
#
_cell.length_a   1.000
_cell.length_b   1.000
_cell.length_c   1.000
_cell.angle_alpha   90.00
_cell.angle_beta   90.00
_cell.angle_gamma   90.00
#
_symmetry.space_group_name_H-M   'P 1'
#
loop_
_entity.id
_entity.type
_entity.pdbx_description
1 polymer ?
#
loop_
_entity_poly.entity_id
_entity_poly.type
_entity_poly.pdbx_seq_one_letter_code
_entity_poly.pdbx_strand_id
1 'polypeptide(L)'
;MGMAQALASETLFTKIAVSEIFSLKMSKTEALTQALGKSIGVRIKEETEHIEGEVVEIQIDMPLPRSSAARMAKSGKLTLKTTEMERVYDLGTKMIDSLRKETVTSFDAITIDMATGNISKLGRVAATERGCARRLSALN
;
A
#
# COMPACT_ATOMS: atom_id res chain seq x y z
N MET A 1 11.42 -16.66 27.00
CA MET A 1 10.98 -16.30 25.62
C MET A 1 11.32 -17.37 24.57
N GLY A 2 11.83 -18.56 24.94
CA GLY A 2 12.38 -19.52 23.96
C GLY A 2 11.38 -20.15 23.00
N MET A 3 10.27 -20.73 23.49
CA MET A 3 9.32 -21.44 22.59
C MET A 3 8.58 -20.49 21.65
N ALA A 4 8.15 -19.33 22.15
CA ALA A 4 7.43 -18.34 21.34
C ALA A 4 8.27 -17.75 20.20
N GLN A 5 9.60 -17.74 20.33
CA GLN A 5 10.52 -17.26 19.29
C GLN A 5 10.92 -18.37 18.31
N ALA A 6 10.81 -19.64 18.72
CA ALA A 6 11.04 -20.80 17.88
C ALA A 6 9.84 -21.13 16.98
N LEU A 7 8.63 -20.68 17.36
CA LEU A 7 7.48 -20.72 16.47
C LEU A 7 7.65 -19.67 15.36
N ALA A 8 7.14 -19.95 14.15
CA ALA A 8 7.23 -19.02 13.03
C ALA A 8 6.64 -17.65 13.41
N SER A 9 7.21 -16.56 12.89
CA SER A 9 6.78 -15.17 13.16
C SER A 9 5.29 -14.93 12.88
N GLU A 10 4.70 -15.76 12.03
CA GLU A 10 3.28 -15.68 11.67
C GLU A 10 2.34 -16.48 12.58
N THR A 11 2.86 -17.15 13.62
CA THR A 11 2.02 -17.83 14.62
C THR A 11 1.66 -16.88 15.74
N LEU A 12 0.38 -16.80 16.09
CA LEU A 12 -0.08 -15.93 17.17
C LEU A 12 0.24 -16.59 18.52
N PHE A 13 0.90 -15.83 19.40
CA PHE A 13 1.19 -16.27 20.76
C PHE A 13 0.83 -15.18 21.76
N THR A 14 -0.22 -15.41 22.57
CA THR A 14 -0.67 -14.46 23.59
C THR A 14 -0.07 -14.82 24.94
N LYS A 15 0.72 -13.93 25.53
CA LYS A 15 1.16 -14.03 26.94
C LYS A 15 0.13 -13.31 27.80
N ILE A 16 -0.28 -13.94 28.90
CA ILE A 16 -1.24 -13.36 29.82
C ILE A 16 -0.73 -13.54 31.23
N ALA A 17 -0.74 -12.44 31.99
CA ALA A 17 -0.46 -12.49 33.40
C ALA A 17 -1.75 -12.82 34.17
N VAL A 18 -1.64 -13.66 35.20
CA VAL A 18 -2.81 -14.05 36.01
C VAL A 18 -3.48 -12.84 36.65
N SER A 19 -2.72 -11.80 36.99
CA SER A 19 -3.23 -10.53 37.53
C SER A 19 -4.16 -9.78 36.57
N GLU A 20 -4.06 -10.00 35.26
CA GLU A 20 -4.93 -9.35 34.26
C GLU A 20 -6.32 -10.01 34.19
N ILE A 21 -6.42 -11.28 34.61
CA ILE A 21 -7.68 -12.03 34.64
C ILE A 21 -8.59 -11.55 35.78
N PHE A 22 -7.98 -11.06 36.87
CA PHE A 22 -8.68 -10.53 38.05
C PHE A 22 -8.81 -9.00 37.96
N SER A 23 -9.61 -8.53 36.99
CA SER A 23 -9.93 -7.11 36.84
C SER A 23 -11.33 -6.79 37.35
N LEU A 24 -11.53 -5.55 37.82
CA LEU A 24 -12.86 -5.05 38.21
C LEU A 24 -13.70 -4.62 37.00
N LYS A 25 -13.07 -4.41 35.83
CA LYS A 25 -13.75 -3.93 34.61
C LYS A 25 -14.44 -5.01 33.80
N MET A 26 -14.02 -6.27 33.91
CA MET A 26 -14.49 -7.38 33.07
C MET A 26 -14.61 -8.66 33.88
N SER A 27 -15.49 -9.56 33.44
CA SER A 27 -15.64 -10.86 34.06
C SER A 27 -14.45 -11.78 33.77
N LYS A 28 -14.12 -12.68 34.71
CA LYS A 28 -13.00 -13.63 34.58
C LYS A 28 -13.13 -14.51 33.32
N THR A 29 -14.36 -14.90 32.99
CA THR A 29 -14.70 -15.71 31.82
C THR A 29 -14.48 -14.94 30.51
N GLU A 30 -14.82 -13.66 30.48
CA GLU A 30 -14.62 -12.80 29.31
C GLU A 30 -13.13 -12.54 29.06
N ALA A 31 -12.34 -12.28 30.11
CA ALA A 31 -10.90 -12.13 30.01
C ALA A 31 -10.22 -13.37 29.40
N LEU A 32 -10.63 -14.58 29.84
CA LEU A 32 -10.16 -15.85 29.29
C LEU A 32 -10.68 -16.13 27.88
N THR A 33 -11.90 -15.71 27.56
CA THR A 33 -12.45 -15.91 26.20
C THR A 33 -11.72 -15.02 25.21
N GLN A 34 -11.43 -13.77 25.57
CA GLN A 34 -10.65 -12.86 24.74
C GLN A 34 -9.20 -13.33 24.55
N ALA A 35 -8.60 -13.85 25.62
CA ALA A 35 -7.28 -14.49 25.60
C ALA A 35 -7.19 -15.61 24.54
N LEU A 36 -8.17 -16.51 24.57
CA LEU A 36 -8.23 -17.64 23.65
C LEU A 36 -8.54 -17.18 22.22
N GLY A 37 -9.47 -16.23 22.04
CA GLY A 37 -9.76 -15.65 20.73
C GLY A 37 -8.55 -14.98 20.08
N LYS A 38 -7.72 -14.26 20.84
CA LYS A 38 -6.48 -13.65 20.35
C LYS A 38 -5.40 -14.67 19.96
N SER A 39 -5.49 -15.88 20.50
CA SER A 39 -4.51 -16.95 20.26
C SER A 39 -4.87 -17.81 19.04
N ILE A 40 -6.05 -17.59 18.45
CA ILE A 40 -6.52 -18.30 17.26
C ILE A 40 -6.53 -17.32 16.09
N GLY A 41 -5.78 -17.62 15.04
CA GLY A 41 -5.71 -16.81 13.83
C GLY A 41 -6.23 -17.58 12.63
N VAL A 42 -7.10 -16.95 11.83
CA VAL A 42 -7.50 -17.45 10.52
C VAL A 42 -6.65 -16.76 9.46
N ARG A 43 -6.05 -17.53 8.55
CA ARG A 43 -5.26 -16.99 7.45
C ARG A 43 -6.09 -17.03 6.18
N ILE A 44 -6.29 -15.86 5.60
CA ILE A 44 -6.96 -15.69 4.31
C ILE A 44 -5.91 -15.21 3.32
N LYS A 45 -5.74 -15.96 2.23
CA LYS A 45 -4.91 -15.55 1.10
C LYS A 45 -5.83 -14.90 0.08
N GLU A 46 -5.60 -13.63 -0.20
CA GLU A 46 -6.32 -12.86 -1.20
C GLU A 46 -5.34 -12.52 -2.32
N GLU A 47 -5.81 -12.63 -3.56
CA GLU A 47 -5.05 -12.22 -4.73
C GLU A 47 -5.43 -10.79 -5.09
N THR A 48 -4.45 -9.90 -5.08
CA THR A 48 -4.65 -8.48 -5.40
C THR A 48 -3.76 -8.10 -6.56
N GLU A 49 -4.37 -7.53 -7.59
CA GLU A 49 -3.66 -7.11 -8.79
C GLU A 49 -2.99 -5.74 -8.56
N HIS A 50 -1.67 -5.75 -8.63
CA HIS A 50 -0.85 -4.55 -8.51
C HIS A 50 -0.17 -4.23 -9.84
N ILE A 51 -0.25 -2.96 -10.25
CA ILE A 51 0.46 -2.44 -11.41
C ILE A 51 1.71 -1.74 -10.93
N GLU A 52 2.85 -2.15 -11.45
CA GLU A 52 4.14 -1.51 -11.17
C GLU A 52 4.69 -0.88 -12.44
N GLY A 53 5.23 0.33 -12.33
CA GLY A 53 5.81 1.02 -13.46
C GLY A 53 6.55 2.29 -13.10
N GLU A 54 7.40 2.72 -14.02
CA GLU A 54 8.07 4.02 -13.97
C GLU A 54 7.15 5.09 -14.57
N VAL A 55 7.08 6.24 -13.91
CA VAL A 55 6.32 7.38 -14.38
C VAL A 55 7.13 8.16 -15.41
N VAL A 56 6.64 8.21 -16.66
CA VAL A 56 7.26 9.02 -17.73
C VAL A 56 6.72 10.44 -17.69
N GLU A 57 5.39 10.58 -17.72
CA GLU A 57 4.72 11.87 -17.77
C GLU A 57 3.42 11.83 -16.95
N ILE A 58 3.15 12.93 -16.24
CA ILE A 58 1.92 13.15 -15.49
C ILE A 58 1.25 14.40 -16.07
N GLN A 59 0.07 14.23 -16.66
CA GLN A 59 -0.78 15.32 -17.12
C GLN A 59 -1.98 15.42 -16.18
N ILE A 60 -2.15 16.56 -15.49
CA ILE A 60 -3.30 16.79 -14.62
C ILE A 60 -4.09 17.95 -15.21
N ASP A 61 -5.27 17.66 -15.73
CA ASP A 61 -6.22 18.67 -16.18
C ASP A 61 -6.92 19.25 -14.96
N MET A 62 -6.35 20.30 -14.39
CA MET A 62 -7.01 21.10 -13.37
C MET A 62 -7.75 22.25 -14.05
N PRO A 63 -9.09 22.22 -14.12
CA PRO A 63 -9.84 23.36 -14.66
C PRO A 63 -9.56 24.59 -13.80
N LEU A 64 -9.16 25.68 -14.45
CA LEU A 64 -8.85 26.95 -13.80
C LEU A 64 -10.08 27.46 -13.02
N PRO A 65 -9.89 28.09 -11.84
CA PRO A 65 -10.99 28.54 -10.97
C PRO A 65 -11.79 29.73 -11.52
N ARG A 66 -11.57 30.15 -12.77
CA ARG A 66 -12.20 31.35 -13.37
C ARG A 66 -13.49 31.09 -14.13
N SER A 67 -13.87 29.85 -14.41
CA SER A 67 -15.14 29.56 -15.10
C SER A 67 -16.17 28.99 -14.12
N SER A 68 -17.17 29.81 -13.85
CA SER A 68 -18.31 29.57 -12.98
C SER A 68 -19.30 28.59 -13.63
N ALA A 69 -19.07 27.28 -13.47
CA ALA A 69 -20.12 26.26 -13.45
C ALA A 69 -19.46 24.89 -13.31
N ALA A 70 -19.96 24.11 -12.34
CA ALA A 70 -19.63 22.72 -12.10
C ALA A 70 -18.24 22.45 -11.49
N ARG A 71 -18.31 21.78 -10.35
CA ARG A 71 -17.29 21.04 -9.62
C ARG A 71 -16.74 19.93 -10.53
N MET A 72 -16.07 20.31 -11.63
CA MET A 72 -15.59 19.38 -12.64
C MET A 72 -14.51 18.51 -12.01
N ALA A 73 -14.72 17.20 -12.04
CA ALA A 73 -13.81 16.23 -11.47
C ALA A 73 -12.41 16.48 -12.05
N LYS A 74 -11.40 16.62 -11.18
CA LYS A 74 -10.00 16.63 -11.60
C LYS A 74 -9.78 15.30 -12.33
N SER A 75 -9.51 15.35 -13.63
CA SER A 75 -9.08 14.22 -14.43
C SER A 75 -7.60 14.40 -14.74
N GLY A 76 -6.89 13.29 -14.92
CA GLY A 76 -5.50 13.34 -15.33
C GLY A 76 -5.17 12.12 -16.19
N LYS A 77 -4.06 12.20 -16.92
CA LYS A 77 -3.49 11.09 -17.65
C LYS A 77 -2.10 10.80 -17.09
N LEU A 78 -1.83 9.53 -16.87
CA LEU A 78 -0.55 9.04 -16.37
C LEU A 78 0.03 8.07 -17.38
N THR A 79 1.24 8.35 -17.85
CA THR A 79 1.97 7.41 -18.70
C THR A 79 2.94 6.63 -17.86
N LEU A 80 2.69 5.33 -17.73
CA LEU A 80 3.57 4.38 -17.06
C LEU A 80 4.33 3.56 -18.09
N LYS A 81 5.62 3.37 -17.82
CA LYS A 81 6.51 2.56 -18.64
C LYS A 81 7.17 1.48 -17.80
N THR A 82 7.16 0.28 -18.34
CA THR A 82 7.95 -0.86 -17.89
C THR A 82 9.00 -1.18 -18.96
N THR A 83 9.82 -2.20 -18.73
CA THR A 83 10.87 -2.63 -19.67
C THR A 83 10.32 -2.94 -21.07
N GLU A 84 9.09 -3.42 -21.17
CA GLU A 84 8.52 -3.93 -22.42
C GLU A 84 7.21 -3.22 -22.83
N MET A 85 6.53 -2.55 -21.90
CA MET A 85 5.22 -1.97 -22.16
C MET A 85 5.14 -0.52 -21.70
N GLU A 86 4.51 0.30 -22.53
CA GLU A 86 4.13 1.68 -22.21
C GLU A 86 2.61 1.75 -22.23
N ARG A 87 2.00 2.21 -21.14
CA ARG A 87 0.55 2.29 -20.99
C ARG A 87 0.15 3.65 -20.43
N VAL A 88 -0.89 4.22 -21.05
CA VAL A 88 -1.52 5.45 -20.58
C VAL A 88 -2.74 5.07 -19.75
N TYR A 89 -2.79 5.56 -18.52
CA TYR A 89 -3.86 5.37 -17.56
C TYR A 89 -4.59 6.68 -17.33
N ASP A 90 -5.92 6.67 -17.42
CA ASP A 90 -6.76 7.80 -17.01
C ASP A 90 -6.94 7.78 -15.49
N LEU A 91 -6.53 8.87 -14.83
CA LEU A 91 -6.57 9.04 -13.39
C LEU A 91 -7.90 9.68 -12.96
N GLY A 92 -8.53 9.06 -11.95
CA GLY A 92 -9.63 9.66 -11.21
C GLY A 92 -9.18 10.62 -10.12
N THR A 93 -10.13 11.35 -9.54
CA THR A 93 -9.90 12.34 -8.47
C THR A 93 -9.15 11.76 -7.25
N LYS A 94 -9.51 10.54 -6.81
CA LYS A 94 -8.87 9.85 -5.68
C LYS A 94 -7.39 9.54 -5.91
N MET A 95 -7.04 9.12 -7.12
CA MET A 95 -5.66 8.82 -7.50
C MET A 95 -4.83 10.10 -7.60
N ILE A 96 -5.40 11.18 -8.12
CA ILE A 96 -4.72 12.49 -8.20
C ILE A 96 -4.39 13.03 -6.80
N ASP A 97 -5.31 12.89 -5.85
CA ASP A 97 -5.04 13.32 -4.47
C ASP A 97 -3.96 12.44 -3.81
N SER A 98 -3.89 11.15 -4.15
CA SER A 98 -2.82 10.23 -3.69
C SER A 98 -1.46 10.57 -4.29
N LEU A 99 -1.38 10.86 -5.60
CA LEU A 99 -0.17 11.32 -6.27
C LEU A 99 0.39 12.62 -5.65
N ARG A 100 -0.51 13.55 -5.30
CA ARG A 100 -0.14 14.82 -4.65
C ARG A 100 0.38 14.59 -3.24
N LYS A 101 -0.25 13.68 -2.48
CA LYS A 101 0.18 13.33 -1.12
C LYS A 101 1.58 12.73 -1.11
N GLU A 102 1.89 11.90 -2.09
CA GLU A 102 3.16 11.19 -2.18
C GLU A 102 4.23 11.95 -2.99
N THR A 103 3.87 13.12 -3.53
CA THR A 103 4.77 14.00 -4.30
C THR A 103 5.50 13.27 -5.42
N VAL A 104 4.74 12.49 -6.19
CA VAL A 104 5.29 11.71 -7.31
C VAL A 104 5.74 12.66 -8.41
N THR A 105 6.98 12.46 -8.86
CA THR A 105 7.60 13.17 -9.97
C THR A 105 7.87 12.20 -11.12
N SER A 106 8.16 12.73 -12.31
CA SER A 106 8.68 11.90 -13.41
C SER A 106 9.96 11.17 -12.96
N PHE A 107 10.19 9.98 -13.53
CA PHE A 107 11.27 9.05 -13.16
C PHE A 107 11.15 8.42 -11.76
N ASP A 108 9.99 8.49 -11.11
CA ASP A 108 9.72 7.71 -9.92
C ASP A 108 9.06 6.37 -10.28
N ALA A 109 9.43 5.30 -9.56
CA ALA A 109 8.79 4.00 -9.65
C ALA A 109 7.63 3.95 -8.65
N ILE A 110 6.43 3.65 -9.14
CA ILE A 110 5.22 3.58 -8.34
C ILE A 110 4.54 2.22 -8.48
N THR A 111 3.86 1.81 -7.42
CA THR A 111 2.91 0.70 -7.41
C THR A 111 1.51 1.27 -7.26
N ILE A 112 0.59 0.77 -8.07
CA ILE A 112 -0.84 1.09 -8.02
C ILE A 112 -1.59 -0.19 -7.71
N ASP A 113 -2.33 -0.18 -6.61
CA ASP A 113 -3.30 -1.23 -6.32
C ASP A 113 -4.60 -0.94 -7.09
N MET A 114 -5.02 -1.86 -7.96
CA MET A 114 -6.23 -1.66 -8.77
C MET A 114 -7.52 -1.72 -7.94
N ALA A 115 -7.52 -2.43 -6.81
CA ALA A 115 -8.70 -2.57 -5.97
C ALA A 115 -8.94 -1.30 -5.13
N THR A 116 -7.87 -0.75 -4.53
CA THR A 116 -7.99 0.41 -3.64
C THR A 116 -7.72 1.75 -4.32
N GLY A 117 -7.03 1.74 -5.47
CA GLY A 117 -6.58 2.95 -6.16
C GLY A 117 -5.55 3.74 -5.37
N ASN A 118 -4.96 3.13 -4.34
CA ASN A 118 -3.84 3.70 -3.60
C ASN A 118 -2.57 3.57 -4.43
N ILE A 119 -1.79 4.65 -4.37
CA ILE A 119 -0.49 4.72 -5.03
C ILE A 119 0.55 4.67 -3.92
N SER A 120 1.64 3.97 -4.18
CA SER A 120 2.80 3.90 -3.29
C SER A 120 4.08 4.06 -4.09
N LYS A 121 4.95 4.96 -3.64
CA LYS A 121 6.23 5.23 -4.27
C LYS A 121 7.27 4.24 -3.75
N LEU A 122 7.73 3.36 -4.64
CA LEU A 122 8.79 2.40 -4.33
C LEU A 122 10.17 3.07 -4.28
N GLY A 123 10.40 4.07 -5.12
CA GLY A 123 11.65 4.80 -5.16
C GLY A 123 11.81 5.70 -6.38
N ARG A 124 13.02 6.22 -6.56
CA ARG A 124 13.39 7.00 -7.74
C ARG A 124 14.26 6.16 -8.66
N VAL A 125 13.90 6.09 -9.93
CA VAL A 125 14.71 5.48 -10.96
C VAL A 125 15.82 6.47 -11.30
N ALA A 126 17.07 6.08 -11.08
CA ALA A 126 18.20 6.89 -11.52
C ALA A 126 18.21 6.87 -13.05
N ALA A 127 17.96 8.03 -13.67
CA ALA A 127 18.15 8.25 -15.10
C ALA A 127 19.63 8.02 -15.44
N THR A 128 19.98 6.78 -15.70
CA THR A 128 21.25 6.39 -16.29
C THR A 128 20.88 5.55 -17.48
N GLU A 129 21.28 6.01 -18.67
CA GLU A 129 20.92 5.50 -19.99
C GLU A 129 21.28 4.01 -20.25
N ARG A 130 21.76 3.29 -19.22
CA ARG A 130 22.14 1.86 -19.25
C ARG A 130 21.85 1.11 -17.93
N GLY A 131 20.92 1.60 -17.10
CA GLY A 131 20.70 1.10 -15.72
C GLY A 131 19.56 0.11 -15.51
N CYS A 132 18.80 -0.28 -16.55
CA CYS A 132 17.59 -1.09 -16.43
C CYS A 132 17.83 -2.52 -15.86
N ALA A 133 19.08 -3.03 -15.89
CA ALA A 133 19.34 -4.46 -15.66
C ALA A 133 19.89 -4.88 -14.28
N ARG A 134 20.16 -3.97 -13.32
CA ARG A 134 21.00 -4.36 -12.15
C ARG A 134 20.44 -4.22 -10.74
N ARG A 135 19.27 -3.62 -10.52
CA ARG A 135 18.78 -3.43 -9.14
C ARG A 135 17.65 -4.36 -8.70
N LEU A 136 17.04 -5.11 -9.63
CA LEU A 136 16.02 -6.11 -9.33
C LEU A 136 16.58 -7.47 -8.87
N SER A 137 17.89 -7.70 -8.99
CA SER A 137 18.52 -8.95 -8.53
C SER A 137 19.07 -8.91 -7.09
N ALA A 138 18.84 -7.82 -6.33
CA ALA A 138 19.41 -7.65 -4.99
C ALA A 138 18.40 -7.83 -3.84
N LEU A 139 17.20 -8.34 -4.10
CA LEU A 139 16.14 -8.52 -3.10
C LEU A 139 15.45 -9.90 -3.19
N ASN A 140 16.22 -10.96 -3.45
CA ASN A 140 15.84 -12.33 -3.10
C ASN A 140 16.69 -12.81 -1.92
#